data_AF-A0A498M5D0-F1
#
_entry.id   AF-A0A498M5D0-F1
#
_cell.length_a   1.000
_cell.length_b   1.000
_cell.length_c   1.000
_cell.angle_alpha   90.00
_cell.angle_beta   90.00
_cell.angle_gamma   90.00
#
_symmetry.space_group_name_H-M   'P 1'
#
loop_
_entity.id
_entity.type
_entity.pdbx_description
1 polymer ?
#
loop_
_entity_poly.entity_id
_entity_poly.type
_entity_poly.pdbx_seq_one_letter_code
_entity_poly.pdbx_strand_id
1 'polypeptide(L)'
;MTAQEVRLCGLLLQEHFGDVVEKVGTHLIRSGVLTLRALAYETKLALDLVKKSLCVLVQHGMCTFGAGRRGPAGPVEYRINCEHILHMLRYPRYIYTAKSLYGDTGELIVEEILQRGQMTMSSTVKTVADRLTHNMPEGQSMDYSEVVSAFSRLVETHFLQRCPPMASAGSSSSEAVDTPIPALSQPAEPESHPECYKLPYINLTGQGKRRRSSEDGEDDQRAAKKAKTDNSECGDEGIYWQVNFQRFHLHFRDQAIISAVSCKLDQTSSEIVRTMLRMSEVTTPAHAAFTQALSANECKQSGIKALIVFHQIFRALPPSYNIARPILDQYLTLLVDDPMEFVGKTGDSGGGMYVVNLHRALANLARATLESVVQERFGSRSARIFRLLLRKRHLEQKQVEDFAMVPAKEAKDMLYTLLSENLVQLQVQ
;
A
#
# COMPACT_ATOMS: atom_id res chain seq x y z
N MET A 1 -11.67 -1.87 -16.41
CA MET A 1 -12.11 -0.66 -15.70
C MET A 1 -13.62 -0.63 -15.74
N THR A 2 -14.28 -0.66 -14.58
CA THR A 2 -15.73 -0.54 -14.51
C THR A 2 -16.13 0.93 -14.65
N ALA A 3 -17.34 1.22 -15.15
CA ALA A 3 -17.83 2.59 -15.26
C ALA A 3 -17.87 3.31 -13.89
N GLN A 4 -18.04 2.56 -12.80
CA GLN A 4 -18.06 3.08 -11.43
C GLN A 4 -16.67 3.53 -10.96
N GLU A 5 -15.61 2.77 -11.27
CA GLU A 5 -14.22 3.15 -10.96
C GLU A 5 -13.86 4.48 -11.65
N VAL A 6 -14.21 4.63 -12.93
CA VAL A 6 -13.93 5.86 -13.68
C VAL A 6 -14.64 7.06 -13.06
N ARG A 7 -15.89 6.89 -12.64
CA ARG A 7 -16.66 7.95 -11.98
C ARG A 7 -16.02 8.34 -10.65
N LEU A 8 -15.60 7.37 -9.85
CA LEU A 8 -14.96 7.63 -8.55
C LEU A 8 -13.62 8.35 -8.72
N CYS A 9 -12.78 7.90 -9.66
CA CYS A 9 -11.51 8.57 -9.97
C CYS A 9 -11.74 10.03 -10.41
N GLY A 10 -12.77 10.30 -11.22
CA GLY A 10 -13.11 11.67 -11.63
C GLY A 10 -13.44 12.57 -10.44
N LEU A 11 -14.30 12.10 -9.52
CA LEU A 11 -14.66 12.85 -8.31
C LEU A 11 -13.44 13.14 -7.42
N LEU A 12 -12.56 12.16 -7.23
CA LEU A 12 -11.33 12.34 -6.45
C LEU A 12 -10.40 13.38 -7.06
N LEU A 13 -10.19 13.33 -8.39
CA LEU A 13 -9.36 14.31 -9.08
C LEU A 13 -9.96 15.72 -9.00
N GLN A 14 -11.28 15.83 -9.05
CA GLN A 14 -11.99 17.11 -8.95
C GLN A 14 -11.81 17.72 -7.56
N GLU A 15 -12.00 16.94 -6.50
CA GLU A 15 -11.91 17.42 -5.11
C GLU A 15 -10.49 17.88 -4.74
N HIS A 16 -9.46 17.16 -5.19
CA HIS A 16 -8.07 17.45 -4.82
C HIS A 16 -7.35 18.42 -5.76
N PHE A 17 -7.66 18.39 -7.07
CA PHE A 17 -6.89 19.13 -8.10
C PHE A 17 -7.73 20.06 -8.97
N GLY A 18 -9.06 19.98 -8.88
CA GLY A 18 -10.00 20.81 -9.63
C GLY A 18 -10.38 20.29 -11.02
N ASP A 19 -11.34 20.98 -11.65
CA ASP A 19 -12.05 20.53 -12.85
C ASP A 19 -11.15 20.30 -14.08
N VAL A 20 -10.07 21.07 -14.23
CA VAL A 20 -9.19 20.95 -15.41
C VAL A 20 -8.38 19.66 -15.36
N VAL A 21 -7.89 19.29 -14.17
CA VAL A 21 -7.13 18.05 -13.96
C VAL A 21 -8.06 16.85 -14.03
N GLU A 22 -9.28 16.96 -13.50
CA GLU A 22 -10.31 15.93 -13.62
C GLU A 22 -10.58 15.59 -15.10
N LYS A 23 -10.86 16.59 -15.95
CA LYS A 23 -11.13 16.35 -17.38
C LYS A 23 -9.97 15.63 -18.07
N VAL A 24 -8.73 16.12 -17.89
CA VAL A 24 -7.56 15.49 -18.50
C VAL A 24 -7.37 14.05 -17.98
N GLY A 25 -7.54 13.85 -16.68
CA GLY A 25 -7.42 12.54 -16.04
C GLY A 25 -8.50 11.56 -16.49
N THR A 26 -9.77 11.94 -16.49
CA THR A 26 -10.89 11.04 -16.89
C THR A 26 -10.84 10.71 -18.37
N HIS A 27 -10.40 11.64 -19.23
CA HIS A 27 -10.12 11.34 -20.64
C HIS A 27 -8.98 10.33 -20.79
N LEU A 28 -7.88 10.47 -20.05
CA LEU A 28 -6.80 9.48 -20.04
C LEU A 28 -7.27 8.10 -19.54
N ILE A 29 -8.11 8.05 -18.52
CA ILE A 29 -8.64 6.77 -18.00
C ILE A 29 -9.50 6.06 -19.05
N ARG A 30 -10.30 6.81 -19.82
CA ARG A 30 -11.21 6.25 -20.84
C ARG A 30 -10.50 5.85 -22.13
N SER A 31 -9.62 6.73 -22.63
CA SER A 31 -8.92 6.54 -23.90
C SER A 31 -7.65 5.70 -23.77
N GLY A 32 -7.13 5.53 -22.55
CA GLY A 32 -5.93 4.75 -22.26
C GLY A 32 -4.65 5.57 -22.46
N VAL A 33 -3.84 5.20 -23.46
CA VAL A 33 -2.53 5.80 -23.70
C VAL A 33 -2.65 6.88 -24.77
N LEU A 34 -2.24 8.11 -24.47
CA LEU A 34 -2.37 9.25 -25.38
C LEU A 34 -1.12 10.13 -25.43
N THR A 35 -0.94 10.84 -26.54
CA THR A 35 0.11 11.86 -26.70
C THR A 35 -0.39 13.24 -26.26
N LEU A 36 0.53 14.16 -25.94
CA LEU A 36 0.18 15.51 -25.49
C LEU A 36 -0.71 16.27 -26.48
N ARG A 37 -0.44 16.14 -27.80
CA ARG A 37 -1.24 16.81 -28.84
C ARG A 37 -2.63 16.20 -28.98
N ALA A 38 -2.73 14.87 -28.91
CA ALA A 38 -4.02 14.18 -28.94
C ALA A 38 -4.88 14.57 -27.72
N LEU A 39 -4.27 14.64 -26.53
CA LEU A 39 -4.95 15.08 -25.32
C LEU A 39 -5.51 16.50 -25.44
N ALA A 40 -4.72 17.45 -25.94
CA ALA A 40 -5.18 18.82 -26.12
C ALA A 40 -6.35 18.91 -27.12
N TYR A 41 -6.30 18.13 -28.20
CA TYR A 41 -7.36 18.08 -29.20
C TYR A 41 -8.65 17.46 -28.65
N GLU A 42 -8.55 16.30 -27.98
CA GLU A 42 -9.71 15.57 -27.44
C GLU A 42 -10.39 16.29 -26.27
N THR A 43 -9.60 16.90 -25.39
CA THR A 43 -10.13 17.64 -24.22
C THR A 43 -10.61 19.05 -24.58
N LYS A 44 -10.31 19.56 -25.78
CA LYS A 44 -10.56 20.94 -26.22
C LYS A 44 -10.00 21.99 -25.25
N LEU A 45 -8.88 21.67 -24.59
CA LEU A 45 -8.20 22.55 -23.65
C LEU A 45 -6.94 23.17 -24.28
N ALA A 46 -6.56 24.34 -23.78
CA ALA A 46 -5.30 24.97 -24.16
C ALA A 46 -4.11 24.07 -23.77
N LEU A 47 -3.13 23.99 -24.66
CA LEU A 47 -1.98 23.09 -24.51
C LEU A 47 -1.17 23.36 -23.22
N ASP A 48 -1.14 24.60 -22.76
CA ASP A 48 -0.48 24.98 -21.51
C ASP A 48 -1.22 24.49 -20.26
N LEU A 49 -2.56 24.46 -20.29
CA LEU A 49 -3.35 23.89 -19.21
C LEU A 49 -3.14 22.37 -19.14
N VAL A 50 -3.14 21.70 -20.30
CA VAL A 50 -2.86 20.26 -20.37
C VAL A 50 -1.47 19.93 -19.82
N LYS A 51 -0.44 20.72 -20.17
CA LYS A 51 0.91 20.58 -19.60
C LYS A 51 0.92 20.72 -18.08
N LYS A 52 0.25 21.75 -17.54
CA LYS A 52 0.16 21.98 -16.08
C LYS A 52 -0.56 20.82 -15.39
N SER A 53 -1.68 20.35 -15.94
CA SER A 53 -2.43 19.22 -15.40
C SER A 53 -1.62 17.93 -15.41
N LEU A 54 -0.93 17.63 -16.52
CA LEU A 54 -0.04 16.47 -16.60
C LEU A 54 1.12 16.57 -15.61
N CYS A 55 1.69 17.75 -15.42
CA CYS A 55 2.75 17.98 -14.42
C CYS A 55 2.27 17.63 -13.01
N VAL A 56 1.09 18.10 -12.62
CA VAL A 56 0.48 17.75 -11.31
C VAL A 56 0.27 16.24 -11.20
N LEU A 57 -0.31 15.60 -12.22
CA LEU A 57 -0.56 14.16 -12.19
C LEU A 57 0.72 13.31 -12.12
N VAL A 58 1.79 13.74 -12.79
CA VAL A 58 3.11 13.10 -12.72
C VAL A 58 3.74 13.32 -11.34
N GLN A 59 3.67 14.53 -10.81
CA GLN A 59 4.19 14.89 -9.48
C GLN A 59 3.59 14.00 -8.37
N HIS A 60 2.30 13.64 -8.47
CA HIS A 60 1.64 12.73 -7.52
C HIS A 60 1.80 11.24 -7.85
N GLY A 61 2.57 10.88 -8.88
CA GLY A 61 2.77 9.49 -9.30
C GLY A 61 1.51 8.82 -9.88
N MET A 62 0.51 9.61 -10.27
CA MET A 62 -0.75 9.11 -10.86
C MET A 62 -0.60 8.89 -12.37
N CYS A 63 0.25 9.67 -13.02
CA CYS A 63 0.56 9.54 -14.44
C CYS A 63 2.02 9.10 -14.63
N THR A 64 2.20 8.09 -15.47
CA THR A 64 3.50 7.68 -16.00
C THR A 64 3.61 8.14 -17.44
N PHE A 65 4.83 8.44 -17.89
CA PHE A 65 5.09 8.84 -19.26
C PHE A 65 6.31 8.07 -19.78
N GLY A 66 6.36 7.80 -21.07
CA GLY A 66 7.50 7.10 -21.67
C GLY A 66 7.47 7.11 -23.18
N ALA A 67 8.50 6.53 -23.79
CA ALA A 67 8.58 6.36 -25.23
C ALA A 67 7.49 5.38 -25.70
N GLY A 68 6.65 5.84 -26.62
CA GLY A 68 5.59 5.02 -27.20
C GLY A 68 6.10 3.86 -28.07
N ARG A 69 5.19 3.13 -28.71
CA ARG A 69 5.51 1.97 -29.58
C ARG A 69 6.47 2.28 -30.74
N ARG A 70 6.72 3.55 -31.05
CA ARG A 70 7.63 4.03 -32.10
C ARG A 70 9.10 4.15 -31.66
N GLY A 71 9.45 3.68 -30.46
CA GLY A 71 10.82 3.73 -29.94
C GLY A 71 11.19 5.09 -29.33
N PRO A 72 12.46 5.29 -28.93
CA PRO A 72 12.91 6.46 -28.17
C PRO A 72 12.79 7.81 -28.92
N ALA A 73 12.61 7.79 -30.25
CA ALA A 73 12.37 8.98 -31.07
C ALA A 73 10.86 9.27 -31.30
N GLY A 74 9.96 8.43 -30.76
CA GLY A 74 8.52 8.62 -30.85
C GLY A 74 8.00 9.72 -29.93
N PRO A 75 6.77 10.22 -30.16
CA PRO A 75 6.13 11.15 -29.23
C PRO A 75 5.95 10.48 -27.86
N VAL A 76 6.15 11.26 -26.80
CA VAL A 76 5.94 10.80 -25.42
C VAL A 76 4.46 10.47 -25.22
N GLU A 77 4.23 9.25 -24.76
CA GLU A 77 2.92 8.71 -24.44
C GLU A 77 2.68 8.77 -22.94
N TYR A 78 1.49 9.24 -22.54
CA TYR A 78 1.06 9.36 -21.16
C TYR A 78 0.09 8.24 -20.81
N ARG A 79 0.28 7.63 -19.65
CA ARG A 79 -0.56 6.56 -19.11
C ARG A 79 -0.89 6.85 -17.66
N ILE A 80 -2.18 6.79 -17.34
CA ILE A 80 -2.66 6.98 -15.98
C ILE A 80 -2.76 5.64 -15.23
N ASN A 81 -2.31 5.63 -13.98
CA ASN A 81 -2.50 4.52 -13.06
C ASN A 81 -3.73 4.79 -12.18
N CYS A 82 -4.81 4.06 -12.47
CA CYS A 82 -6.08 4.23 -11.76
C CYS A 82 -5.99 3.77 -10.29
N GLU A 83 -5.17 2.75 -9.99
CA GLU A 83 -5.03 2.24 -8.62
C GLU A 83 -4.45 3.31 -7.70
N HIS A 84 -3.45 4.05 -8.17
CA HIS A 84 -2.85 5.14 -7.39
C HIS A 84 -3.88 6.24 -7.07
N ILE A 85 -4.79 6.55 -8.01
CA ILE A 85 -5.86 7.53 -7.76
C ILE A 85 -6.82 7.00 -6.70
N LEU A 86 -7.22 5.73 -6.79
CA LEU A 86 -8.09 5.10 -5.79
C LEU A 86 -7.41 4.99 -4.41
N HIS A 87 -6.08 4.92 -4.36
CA HIS A 87 -5.34 4.93 -3.10
C HIS A 87 -5.45 6.25 -2.34
N MET A 88 -5.86 7.35 -2.98
CA MET A 88 -6.12 8.64 -2.29
C MET A 88 -7.15 8.50 -1.17
N LEU A 89 -8.19 7.68 -1.37
CA LEU A 89 -9.19 7.36 -0.35
C LEU A 89 -8.59 6.73 0.92
N ARG A 90 -7.41 6.10 0.79
CA ARG A 90 -6.73 5.40 1.88
C ARG A 90 -5.64 6.25 2.55
N TYR A 91 -5.39 7.48 2.09
CA TYR A 91 -4.35 8.36 2.67
C TYR A 91 -4.46 8.54 4.18
N PRO A 92 -5.64 8.82 4.76
CA PRO A 92 -5.76 8.94 6.22
C PRO A 92 -5.34 7.67 6.96
N ARG A 93 -5.61 6.49 6.38
CA ARG A 93 -5.23 5.21 6.97
C ARG A 93 -3.72 4.97 6.89
N TYR A 94 -3.07 5.36 5.80
CA TYR A 94 -1.60 5.28 5.70
C TYR A 94 -0.92 6.16 6.74
N ILE A 95 -1.40 7.41 6.89
CA ILE A 95 -0.88 8.38 7.87
C ILE A 95 -1.04 7.83 9.30
N TYR A 96 -2.23 7.34 9.64
CA TYR A 96 -2.48 6.74 10.96
C TYR A 96 -1.58 5.52 11.26
N THR A 97 -1.31 4.71 10.23
CA THR A 97 -0.42 3.55 10.36
C THR A 97 1.02 3.98 10.57
N ALA A 98 1.48 5.02 9.87
CA ALA A 98 2.81 5.59 10.06
C ALA A 98 2.96 6.16 11.49
N LYS A 99 1.93 6.87 12.00
CA LYS A 99 1.88 7.33 13.40
C LYS A 99 2.03 6.16 14.39
N SER A 100 1.29 5.08 14.17
CA SER A 100 1.28 3.91 15.06
C SER A 100 2.62 3.17 15.12
N LEU A 101 3.39 3.18 14.03
CA LEU A 101 4.66 2.45 13.91
C LEU A 101 5.89 3.31 14.22
N TYR A 102 5.87 4.60 13.87
CA TYR A 102 7.05 5.49 13.92
C TYR A 102 6.85 6.76 14.75
N GLY A 103 5.66 6.97 15.34
CA GLY A 103 5.32 8.16 16.10
C GLY A 103 4.97 9.37 15.22
N ASP A 104 4.88 10.55 15.83
CA ASP A 104 4.44 11.78 15.17
C ASP A 104 5.42 12.24 14.07
N THR A 105 6.72 11.91 14.20
CA THR A 105 7.73 12.21 13.17
C THR A 105 7.46 11.42 11.88
N GLY A 106 7.17 10.12 11.99
CA GLY A 106 6.84 9.29 10.83
C GLY A 106 5.48 9.61 10.22
N GLU A 107 4.51 10.03 11.03
CA GLU A 107 3.21 10.53 10.57
C GLU A 107 3.38 11.70 9.60
N LEU A 108 4.12 12.74 10.02
CA LEU A 108 4.31 13.94 9.23
C LEU A 108 5.16 13.70 7.97
N ILE A 109 6.17 12.82 8.04
CA ILE A 109 6.95 12.44 6.86
C ILE A 109 6.03 11.84 5.79
N VAL A 110 5.19 10.87 6.16
CA VAL A 110 4.27 10.23 5.21
C VAL A 110 3.19 11.19 4.73
N GLU A 111 2.67 12.04 5.62
CA GLU A 111 1.68 13.08 5.26
C GLU A 111 2.22 14.05 4.20
N GLU A 112 3.43 14.60 4.39
CA GLU A 112 4.04 15.56 3.45
C GLU A 112 4.29 14.91 2.08
N ILE A 113 4.80 13.67 2.05
CA ILE A 113 5.04 12.95 0.79
C ILE A 113 3.72 12.62 0.09
N LEU A 114 2.65 12.24 0.81
CA LEU A 114 1.34 11.98 0.18
C LEU A 114 0.69 13.26 -0.37
N GLN A 115 0.80 14.38 0.36
CA GLN A 115 0.19 15.66 -0.03
C GLN A 115 0.94 16.37 -1.16
N ARG A 116 2.26 16.21 -1.27
CA ARG A 116 3.09 16.88 -2.29
C ARG A 116 3.54 15.94 -3.41
N GLY A 117 3.37 14.63 -3.23
CA GLY A 117 3.85 13.61 -4.15
C GLY A 117 5.35 13.37 -4.02
N GLN A 118 6.06 13.45 -5.14
CA GLN A 118 7.50 13.15 -5.21
C GLN A 118 8.34 14.24 -4.54
N MET A 119 9.13 13.88 -3.52
CA MET A 119 9.96 14.83 -2.78
C MET A 119 11.36 14.32 -2.48
N THR A 120 12.33 15.24 -2.38
CA THR A 120 13.69 14.92 -1.93
C THR A 120 13.72 14.73 -0.41
N MET A 121 14.75 14.04 0.09
CA MET A 121 14.90 13.80 1.53
C MET A 121 15.13 15.12 2.26
N SER A 122 16.00 15.98 1.73
CA SER A 122 16.34 17.28 2.28
C SER A 122 15.13 18.19 2.48
N SER A 123 14.27 18.26 1.47
CA SER A 123 13.04 19.07 1.52
C SER A 123 12.02 18.49 2.50
N THR A 124 11.89 17.16 2.55
CA THR A 124 10.99 16.49 3.49
C THR A 124 11.44 16.71 4.93
N VAL A 125 12.73 16.52 5.22
CA VAL A 125 13.30 16.72 6.57
C VAL A 125 13.10 18.16 7.04
N LYS A 126 13.38 19.14 6.16
CA LYS A 126 13.21 20.57 6.48
C LYS A 126 11.76 20.93 6.79
N THR A 127 10.83 20.53 5.91
CA THR A 127 9.40 20.84 6.09
C THR A 127 8.81 20.17 7.33
N VAL A 128 9.16 18.92 7.60
CA VAL A 128 8.71 18.18 8.79
C VAL A 128 9.28 18.78 10.07
N ALA A 129 10.57 19.13 10.10
CA ALA A 129 11.19 19.76 11.26
C ALA A 129 10.59 21.14 11.55
N ASP A 130 10.30 21.94 10.52
CA ASP A 130 9.62 23.23 10.65
C ASP A 130 8.20 23.07 11.23
N ARG A 131 7.43 22.09 10.72
CA ARG A 131 6.07 21.80 11.22
C ARG A 131 6.07 21.28 12.67
N LEU A 132 7.00 20.39 13.02
CA LEU A 132 7.12 19.86 14.39
C LEU A 132 7.53 20.95 15.39
N THR A 133 8.45 21.82 15.00
CA THR A 133 8.90 22.94 15.84
C THR A 133 7.78 23.94 16.13
N HIS A 134 6.78 24.05 15.24
CA HIS A 134 5.59 24.85 15.47
C HIS A 134 4.65 24.23 16.51
N ASN A 135 4.59 22.89 16.60
CA ASN A 135 3.74 22.18 17.56
C ASN A 135 4.41 22.02 18.95
N MET A 136 5.68 22.36 19.08
CA MET A 136 6.45 22.29 20.34
C MET A 136 6.33 23.58 21.17
N PRO A 137 6.47 23.49 22.52
CA PRO A 137 6.44 24.65 23.41
C PRO A 137 7.61 25.61 23.14
N GLU A 138 7.47 26.87 23.54
CA GLU A 138 8.49 27.91 23.33
C GLU A 138 9.87 27.54 23.89
N GLY A 139 10.89 27.67 23.04
CA GLY A 139 12.28 27.34 23.35
C GLY A 139 12.77 25.97 22.89
N GLN A 140 11.87 25.07 22.46
CA GLN A 140 12.23 23.76 21.89
C GLN A 140 12.09 23.76 20.35
N SER A 141 13.11 23.22 19.70
CA SER A 141 13.17 23.00 18.25
C SER A 141 13.40 21.53 17.96
N MET A 142 12.84 21.07 16.84
CA MET A 142 13.06 19.71 16.37
C MET A 142 14.41 19.64 15.65
N ASP A 143 15.27 18.73 16.09
CA ASP A 143 16.54 18.46 15.45
C ASP A 143 16.33 17.64 14.17
N TYR A 144 17.09 17.97 13.11
CA TYR A 144 17.01 17.25 11.85
C TYR A 144 17.47 15.79 11.99
N SER A 145 18.32 15.48 12.96
CA SER A 145 18.83 14.13 13.23
C SER A 145 17.71 13.14 13.58
N GLU A 146 16.73 13.56 14.38
CA GLU A 146 15.59 12.72 14.75
C GLU A 146 14.72 12.40 13.54
N VAL A 147 14.44 13.42 12.71
CA VAL A 147 13.64 13.28 11.49
C VAL A 147 14.36 12.39 10.46
N VAL A 148 15.68 12.57 10.29
CA VAL A 148 16.51 11.70 9.43
C VAL A 148 16.48 10.27 9.95
N SER A 149 16.60 10.04 11.26
CA SER A 149 16.54 8.68 11.83
C SER A 149 15.18 8.01 11.56
N ALA A 150 14.07 8.75 11.66
CA ALA A 150 12.74 8.25 11.37
C ALA A 150 12.57 7.96 9.87
N PHE A 151 13.07 8.84 9.00
CA PHE A 151 13.08 8.64 7.56
C PHE A 151 13.89 7.40 7.17
N SER A 152 15.08 7.22 7.75
CA SER A 152 15.93 6.05 7.53
C SER A 152 15.21 4.76 7.93
N ARG A 153 14.58 4.73 9.11
CA ARG A 153 13.78 3.57 9.54
C ARG A 153 12.63 3.26 8.58
N LEU A 154 11.94 4.28 8.06
CA LEU A 154 10.86 4.11 7.08
C LEU A 154 11.35 3.53 5.74
N VAL A 155 12.56 3.90 5.31
CA VAL A 155 13.21 3.35 4.11
C VAL A 155 13.66 1.91 4.35
N GLU A 156 14.33 1.62 5.48
CA GLU A 156 14.80 0.28 5.85
C GLU A 156 13.66 -0.74 5.97
N THR A 157 12.47 -0.28 6.36
CA THR A 157 11.25 -1.10 6.47
C THR A 157 10.38 -1.07 5.21
N HIS A 158 10.89 -0.46 4.14
CA HIS A 158 10.33 -0.40 2.79
C HIS A 158 8.98 0.34 2.67
N PHE A 159 8.60 1.17 3.66
CA PHE A 159 7.40 2.02 3.57
C PHE A 159 7.61 3.23 2.64
N LEU A 160 8.86 3.67 2.51
CA LEU A 160 9.30 4.63 1.51
C LEU A 160 10.18 3.93 0.47
N GLN A 161 10.02 4.33 -0.78
CA GLN A 161 10.85 3.84 -1.88
C GLN A 161 11.27 5.03 -2.76
N ARG A 162 12.46 4.93 -3.35
CA ARG A 162 12.85 5.90 -4.38
C ARG A 162 11.93 5.77 -5.59
N CYS A 163 11.60 6.90 -6.20
CA CYS A 163 10.94 6.91 -7.50
C CYS A 163 11.89 6.26 -8.53
N PRO A 164 11.37 5.45 -9.46
CA PRO A 164 12.18 4.99 -10.59
C PRO A 164 12.81 6.22 -11.24
N PRO A 165 14.10 6.19 -11.60
CA PRO A 165 14.73 7.32 -12.25
C PRO A 165 13.92 7.64 -13.50
N MET A 166 13.33 8.84 -13.54
CA MET A 166 12.72 9.36 -14.76
C MET A 166 13.80 9.27 -15.83
N ALA A 167 13.50 8.57 -16.93
CA ALA A 167 14.34 8.64 -18.11
C ALA A 167 14.43 10.12 -18.50
N SER A 168 15.52 10.78 -18.13
CA SER A 168 15.76 12.16 -18.48
C SER A 168 15.97 12.20 -19.98
N ALA A 169 14.98 12.73 -20.69
CA ALA A 169 15.21 13.25 -22.02
C ALA A 169 16.13 14.48 -21.88
N GLY A 170 17.45 14.23 -21.96
CA GLY A 170 18.47 15.23 -22.26
C GLY A 170 18.85 16.20 -21.14
N SER A 171 19.94 15.91 -20.44
CA SER A 171 20.89 16.95 -20.01
C SER A 171 22.28 16.52 -20.43
N SER A 172 22.81 17.24 -21.42
CA SER A 172 24.14 17.08 -21.99
C SER A 172 25.24 17.34 -20.96
N SER A 173 26.01 16.31 -20.63
CA SER A 173 27.42 16.44 -20.34
C SER A 173 28.13 15.23 -20.93
N SER A 174 29.04 15.51 -21.86
CA SER A 174 29.88 14.56 -22.59
C SER A 174 30.52 13.53 -21.66
N GLU A 175 30.23 12.24 -21.88
CA GLU A 175 31.21 11.25 -22.33
C GLU A 175 30.46 9.96 -22.67
N ALA A 176 30.76 9.41 -23.84
CA ALA A 176 30.08 8.27 -24.44
C ALA A 176 30.53 6.95 -23.79
N VAL A 177 29.58 6.19 -23.25
CA VAL A 177 29.56 4.71 -23.35
C VAL A 177 28.11 4.26 -23.48
N ASP A 178 27.81 3.60 -24.61
CA ASP A 178 26.51 3.03 -24.96
C ASP A 178 25.92 2.17 -23.84
N THR A 179 24.75 2.56 -23.33
CA THR A 179 23.78 1.61 -22.76
C THR A 179 22.37 1.98 -23.22
N PRO A 180 21.58 1.00 -23.71
CA PRO A 180 20.29 1.26 -24.33
C PRO A 180 19.25 1.71 -23.30
N ILE A 181 18.45 2.71 -23.67
CA ILE A 181 17.22 3.11 -22.99
C ILE A 181 16.32 1.88 -22.85
N PRO A 182 15.92 1.46 -21.63
CA PRO A 182 15.00 0.34 -21.49
C PRO A 182 13.65 0.70 -22.10
N ALA A 183 13.25 -0.05 -23.13
CA ALA A 183 11.89 -0.04 -23.64
C ALA A 183 10.91 -0.40 -22.51
N LEU A 184 9.75 0.26 -22.49
CA LEU A 184 8.61 0.02 -21.59
C LEU A 184 8.22 -1.47 -21.57
N SER A 185 8.86 -2.19 -20.66
CA SER A 185 8.62 -3.59 -20.38
C SER A 185 8.16 -3.64 -18.93
N GLN A 186 6.83 -3.53 -18.75
CA GLN A 186 6.14 -3.66 -17.47
C GLN A 186 6.47 -2.56 -16.44
N PRO A 187 5.56 -2.24 -15.49
CA PRO A 187 5.96 -1.44 -14.33
C PRO A 187 7.12 -2.21 -13.67
N ALA A 188 8.31 -1.61 -13.64
CA ALA A 188 9.46 -2.22 -13.01
C ALA A 188 9.07 -2.59 -11.57
N GLU A 189 8.94 -3.89 -11.31
CA GLU A 189 8.69 -4.39 -9.98
C GLU A 189 9.84 -3.89 -9.08
N PRO A 190 9.56 -3.41 -7.86
CA PRO A 190 10.58 -2.87 -6.95
C PRO A 190 11.68 -3.89 -6.58
N GLU A 191 11.54 -5.14 -7.02
CA GLU A 191 12.52 -6.22 -6.88
C GLU A 191 13.70 -6.11 -7.87
N SER A 192 13.60 -5.28 -8.92
CA SER A 192 14.64 -5.19 -9.98
C SER A 192 15.70 -4.11 -9.77
N HIS A 193 15.64 -3.30 -8.72
CA HIS A 193 16.61 -2.23 -8.46
C HIS A 193 17.11 -2.24 -7.00
N PRO A 194 18.34 -2.72 -6.72
CA PRO A 194 18.92 -2.76 -5.37
C PRO A 194 19.20 -1.36 -4.78
N GLU A 195 18.89 -0.29 -5.52
CA GLU A 195 19.08 1.10 -5.11
C GLU A 195 17.81 1.77 -4.58
N CYS A 196 16.64 1.13 -4.71
CA CYS A 196 15.35 1.70 -4.30
C CYS A 196 15.24 2.00 -2.79
N TYR A 197 16.02 1.30 -1.97
CA TYR A 197 16.04 1.42 -0.51
C TYR A 197 17.39 1.89 0.04
N LYS A 198 18.33 2.29 -0.83
CA LYS A 198 19.59 2.89 -0.34
C LYS A 198 19.32 4.33 0.08
N LEU A 199 19.84 4.75 1.23
CA LEU A 199 19.78 6.14 1.64
C LEU A 199 20.93 6.93 0.97
N PRO A 200 20.70 8.14 0.45
CA PRO A 200 21.81 9.04 0.11
C PRO A 200 22.59 9.41 1.37
N TYR A 201 23.92 9.46 1.27
CA TYR A 201 24.76 9.98 2.34
C TYR A 201 24.64 11.51 2.37
N ILE A 202 23.69 12.02 3.17
CA ILE A 202 23.50 13.45 3.38
C ILE A 202 23.74 13.77 4.85
N ASN A 203 24.67 14.68 5.13
CA ASN A 203 24.84 15.26 6.46
C ASN A 203 23.87 16.45 6.61
N LEU A 204 22.60 16.15 6.87
CA LEU A 204 21.60 17.15 7.22
C LEU A 204 21.74 17.47 8.72
N THR A 205 22.43 18.56 9.04
CA THR A 205 22.50 19.11 10.39
C THR A 205 21.76 20.46 10.44
N GLY A 206 20.86 20.60 11.40
CA GLY A 206 20.03 21.80 11.53
C GLY A 206 18.87 21.60 12.49
N GLN A 207 18.16 22.70 12.75
CA GLN A 207 16.97 22.74 13.59
C GLN A 207 15.82 23.37 12.82
N GLY A 208 14.60 22.91 13.08
CA GLY A 208 13.40 23.49 12.49
C GLY A 208 13.26 24.98 12.81
N LYS A 209 12.87 25.76 11.81
CA LYS A 209 12.62 27.19 11.97
C LYS A 209 11.16 27.40 12.36
N ARG A 210 10.93 28.08 13.48
CA ARG A 210 9.57 28.51 13.85
C ARG A 210 9.18 29.72 13.00
N ARG A 211 8.03 29.67 12.31
CA ARG A 211 7.49 30.84 11.62
C ARG A 211 7.11 31.90 12.66
N ARG A 212 7.95 32.93 12.81
CA ARG A 212 7.57 34.16 13.52
C ARG A 212 6.76 35.00 12.54
N SER A 213 5.45 35.10 12.73
CA SER A 213 4.67 36.20 12.17
C SER A 213 4.92 37.42 13.05
N SER A 214 5.95 38.21 12.75
CA SER A 214 6.09 39.53 13.35
C SER A 214 5.14 40.49 12.62
N GLU A 215 3.95 40.69 13.18
CA GLU A 215 3.20 41.93 13.01
C GLU A 215 3.82 42.94 13.98
N ASP A 216 4.80 43.71 13.51
CA ASP A 216 5.01 45.11 13.94
C ASP A 216 5.93 45.78 12.92
N GLY A 217 5.48 46.96 12.47
CA GLY A 217 5.96 47.63 11.27
C GLY A 217 7.24 48.47 11.46
N GLU A 218 7.74 48.89 10.30
CA GLU A 218 8.68 49.99 10.10
C GLU A 218 10.16 49.71 10.43
N ASP A 219 10.80 48.79 9.69
CA ASP A 219 12.21 49.04 9.26
C ASP A 219 12.75 48.19 8.09
N ASP A 220 11.97 47.30 7.46
CA ASP A 220 12.52 46.33 6.49
C ASP A 220 12.23 46.62 4.99
N GLN A 221 11.93 47.88 4.62
CA GLN A 221 11.76 48.26 3.21
C GLN A 221 13.06 48.32 2.38
N ARG A 222 14.20 47.84 2.91
CA ARG A 222 15.46 47.70 2.15
C ARG A 222 15.90 46.26 1.86
N ALA A 223 15.17 45.24 2.33
CA ALA A 223 15.51 43.83 2.12
C ALA A 223 14.80 43.18 0.90
N ALA A 224 14.07 43.93 0.08
CA ALA A 224 13.33 43.42 -1.08
C ALA A 224 14.17 43.22 -2.37
N LYS A 225 15.50 43.11 -2.27
CA LYS A 225 16.41 42.80 -3.39
C LYS A 225 17.46 41.76 -3.02
N LYS A 226 16.97 40.52 -2.90
CA LYS A 226 17.64 39.21 -3.12
C LYS A 226 17.00 38.23 -2.15
N ALA A 227 15.91 37.60 -2.58
CA ALA A 227 15.60 36.26 -2.11
C ALA A 227 16.72 35.36 -2.63
N LYS A 228 17.84 35.35 -1.89
CA LYS A 228 18.94 34.43 -2.10
C LYS A 228 18.34 33.08 -1.75
N THR A 229 18.07 32.28 -2.77
CA THR A 229 17.86 30.85 -2.65
C THR A 229 18.95 30.36 -1.71
N ASP A 230 18.59 29.93 -0.50
CA ASP A 230 19.47 29.11 0.33
C ASP A 230 19.57 27.75 -0.38
N ASN A 231 20.25 27.73 -1.54
CA ASN A 231 20.82 26.54 -2.14
C ASN A 231 22.01 26.16 -1.25
N SER A 232 21.70 25.65 -0.07
CA SER A 232 22.55 24.59 0.46
C SER A 232 22.32 23.46 -0.54
N GLU A 233 23.28 23.26 -1.45
CA GLU A 233 23.30 22.13 -2.39
C GLU A 233 23.33 20.86 -1.54
N CYS A 234 22.14 20.45 -1.10
CA CYS A 234 21.94 19.18 -0.45
C CYS A 234 22.15 18.17 -1.58
N GLY A 235 23.14 17.29 -1.45
CA GLY A 235 23.57 16.36 -2.49
C GLY A 235 22.53 15.29 -2.88
N ASP A 236 21.23 15.58 -2.75
CA ASP A 236 20.10 14.75 -3.12
C ASP A 236 19.26 15.31 -4.28
N GLU A 237 19.78 16.29 -5.01
CA GLU A 237 19.15 16.74 -6.26
C GLU A 237 18.99 15.56 -7.24
N GLY A 238 17.74 15.30 -7.65
CA GLY A 238 17.38 14.19 -8.54
C GLY A 238 16.98 12.89 -7.83
N ILE A 239 17.09 12.79 -6.50
CA ILE A 239 16.65 11.61 -5.74
C ILE A 239 15.28 11.91 -5.10
N TYR A 240 14.23 11.49 -5.80
CA TYR A 240 12.86 11.63 -5.31
C TYR A 240 12.38 10.38 -4.58
N TRP A 241 11.66 10.59 -3.49
CA TRP A 241 11.04 9.56 -2.68
C TRP A 241 9.52 9.60 -2.86
N GLN A 242 8.93 8.42 -2.81
CA GLN A 242 7.49 8.21 -2.84
C GLN A 242 7.09 7.16 -1.79
N VAL A 243 5.82 7.19 -1.42
CA VAL A 243 5.25 6.18 -0.53
C VAL A 243 5.08 4.86 -1.28
N ASN A 244 5.54 3.77 -0.65
CA ASN A 244 5.29 2.43 -1.16
C ASN A 244 3.93 1.91 -0.68
N PHE A 245 2.89 2.12 -1.49
CA PHE A 245 1.52 1.66 -1.17
C PHE A 245 1.45 0.15 -0.95
N GLN A 246 2.27 -0.63 -1.66
CA GLN A 246 2.25 -2.09 -1.55
C GLN A 246 2.66 -2.55 -0.16
N ARG A 247 3.65 -1.88 0.45
CA ARG A 247 4.09 -2.18 1.81
C ARG A 247 2.99 -1.93 2.85
N PHE A 248 2.23 -0.86 2.69
CA PHE A 248 1.07 -0.60 3.55
C PHE A 248 -0.01 -1.68 3.38
N HIS A 249 -0.26 -2.16 2.16
CA HIS A 249 -1.25 -3.21 1.92
C HIS A 249 -0.82 -4.54 2.51
N LEU A 250 0.47 -4.89 2.42
CA LEU A 250 1.05 -6.03 3.12
C LEU A 250 0.82 -5.93 4.63
N HIS A 251 1.12 -4.77 5.22
CA HIS A 251 0.86 -4.54 6.65
C HIS A 251 -0.64 -4.68 7.00
N PHE A 252 -1.55 -4.15 6.18
CA PHE A 252 -3.00 -4.27 6.42
C PHE A 252 -3.52 -5.69 6.30
N ARG A 253 -2.99 -6.46 5.34
CA ARG A 253 -3.28 -7.89 5.21
C ARG A 253 -2.86 -8.61 6.48
N ASP A 254 -1.63 -8.38 6.93
CA ASP A 254 -1.08 -9.07 8.09
C ASP A 254 -1.86 -8.70 9.36
N GLN A 255 -2.21 -7.43 9.56
CA GLN A 255 -3.06 -6.99 10.67
C GLN A 255 -4.47 -7.62 10.64
N ALA A 256 -5.07 -7.77 9.46
CA ALA A 256 -6.39 -8.40 9.32
C ALA A 256 -6.34 -9.91 9.65
N ILE A 257 -5.25 -10.58 9.30
CA ILE A 257 -5.04 -11.99 9.65
C ILE A 257 -4.84 -12.12 11.17
N ILE A 258 -4.00 -11.26 11.75
CA ILE A 258 -3.71 -11.28 13.19
C ILE A 258 -4.97 -11.00 14.01
N SER A 259 -5.79 -10.02 13.60
CA SER A 259 -7.04 -9.72 14.31
C SER A 259 -8.05 -10.87 14.19
N ALA A 260 -8.15 -11.54 13.03
CA ALA A 260 -9.01 -12.70 12.86
C ALA A 260 -8.58 -13.88 13.75
N VAL A 261 -7.27 -14.12 13.89
CA VAL A 261 -6.74 -15.16 14.78
C VAL A 261 -7.01 -14.81 16.25
N SER A 262 -6.80 -13.55 16.64
CA SER A 262 -7.08 -13.06 18.00
C SER A 262 -8.56 -13.23 18.39
N CYS A 263 -9.49 -12.90 17.48
CA CYS A 263 -10.92 -13.04 17.74
C CYS A 263 -11.40 -14.50 17.81
N LYS A 264 -10.73 -15.43 17.14
CA LYS A 264 -11.15 -16.84 17.06
C LYS A 264 -10.54 -17.71 18.14
N LEU A 265 -9.25 -17.54 18.38
CA LEU A 265 -8.47 -18.33 19.35
C LEU A 265 -8.22 -17.47 20.58
N ASP A 266 -7.06 -16.81 20.62
CA ASP A 266 -6.61 -15.99 21.74
C ASP A 266 -5.52 -15.00 21.31
N GLN A 267 -5.19 -14.08 22.22
CA GLN A 267 -4.17 -13.07 21.98
C GLN A 267 -2.78 -13.70 21.80
N THR A 268 -2.47 -14.77 22.51
CA THR A 268 -1.20 -15.51 22.45
C THR A 268 -0.97 -16.16 21.09
N SER A 269 -1.97 -16.84 20.52
CA SER A 269 -1.89 -17.38 19.15
C SER A 269 -1.72 -16.27 18.11
N SER A 270 -2.38 -15.12 18.32
CA SER A 270 -2.23 -13.96 17.43
C SER A 270 -0.80 -13.41 17.43
N GLU A 271 -0.10 -13.44 18.56
CA GLU A 271 1.30 -13.01 18.66
C GLU A 271 2.26 -13.98 17.96
N ILE A 272 1.98 -15.29 18.05
CA ILE A 272 2.74 -16.31 17.31
C ILE A 272 2.62 -16.07 15.80
N VAL A 273 1.38 -15.89 15.30
CA VAL A 273 1.14 -15.59 13.88
C VAL A 273 1.73 -14.25 13.47
N ARG A 274 1.65 -13.21 14.33
CA ARG A 274 2.32 -11.92 14.11
C ARG A 274 3.83 -12.08 13.95
N THR A 275 4.45 -12.90 14.79
CA THR A 275 5.89 -13.20 14.72
C THR A 275 6.24 -13.91 13.43
N MET A 276 5.45 -14.91 13.02
CA MET A 276 5.63 -15.63 11.75
C MET A 276 5.52 -14.70 10.53
N LEU A 277 4.54 -13.78 10.54
CA LEU A 277 4.36 -12.81 9.47
C LEU A 277 5.51 -11.80 9.42
N ARG A 278 5.93 -11.26 10.59
CA ARG A 278 7.08 -10.34 10.71
C ARG A 278 8.37 -10.92 10.12
N MET A 279 8.64 -12.19 10.40
CA MET A 279 9.80 -12.89 9.85
C MET A 279 9.75 -13.06 8.31
N SER A 280 8.55 -12.98 7.73
CA SER A 280 8.30 -13.20 6.30
C SER A 280 8.07 -11.88 5.53
N GLU A 281 8.18 -10.72 6.18
CA GLU A 281 7.81 -9.42 5.61
C GLU A 281 8.65 -9.01 4.40
N VAL A 282 9.94 -9.37 4.38
CA VAL A 282 10.89 -8.99 3.31
C VAL A 282 10.95 -10.04 2.20
N THR A 283 10.62 -11.30 2.52
CA THR A 283 10.72 -12.44 1.60
C THR A 283 9.43 -12.72 0.84
N THR A 284 8.29 -12.21 1.31
CA THR A 284 6.98 -12.51 0.70
C THR A 284 6.58 -11.49 -0.35
N PRO A 285 6.39 -11.91 -1.62
CA PRO A 285 5.77 -11.03 -2.59
C PRO A 285 4.28 -10.85 -2.25
N ALA A 286 3.72 -9.72 -2.67
CA ALA A 286 2.37 -9.33 -2.26
C ALA A 286 1.25 -10.27 -2.71
N HIS A 287 1.44 -10.98 -3.83
CA HIS A 287 0.47 -11.90 -4.41
C HIS A 287 0.75 -13.37 -4.05
N ALA A 288 1.65 -13.64 -3.10
CA ALA A 288 1.97 -15.01 -2.70
C ALA A 288 0.78 -15.70 -2.03
N ALA A 289 0.51 -16.95 -2.42
CA ALA A 289 -0.51 -17.77 -1.76
C ALA A 289 -0.08 -18.21 -0.34
N PHE A 290 1.23 -18.30 -0.10
CA PHE A 290 1.86 -18.76 1.13
C PHE A 290 3.03 -17.83 1.51
N THR A 291 3.31 -17.66 2.81
CA THR A 291 4.50 -16.93 3.28
C THR A 291 5.78 -17.62 2.82
N GLN A 292 6.89 -16.94 2.51
CA GLN A 292 8.18 -17.50 2.09
C GLN A 292 9.26 -17.42 3.19
N ALA A 293 10.14 -18.41 3.27
CA ALA A 293 11.18 -18.51 4.30
C ALA A 293 12.57 -18.01 3.87
N LEU A 294 13.41 -17.69 4.87
CA LEU A 294 14.76 -17.12 4.76
C LEU A 294 15.90 -18.13 4.45
N SER A 295 15.61 -19.37 4.05
CA SER A 295 16.67 -20.36 3.76
C SER A 295 16.90 -20.52 2.25
N ALA A 296 18.09 -20.12 1.80
CA ALA A 296 18.41 -19.88 0.39
C ALA A 296 18.66 -21.11 -0.49
N ASN A 297 18.80 -22.35 0.02
CA ASN A 297 19.50 -23.37 -0.80
C ASN A 297 18.76 -24.67 -1.17
N GLU A 298 17.54 -24.97 -0.68
CA GLU A 298 16.99 -26.34 -0.87
C GLU A 298 15.55 -26.44 -1.36
N CYS A 299 15.08 -25.49 -2.18
CA CYS A 299 13.72 -25.59 -2.70
C CYS A 299 13.61 -25.33 -4.20
N LYS A 300 14.36 -26.09 -5.01
CA LYS A 300 14.15 -26.14 -6.47
C LYS A 300 13.53 -27.45 -6.97
N GLN A 301 13.50 -28.53 -6.18
CA GLN A 301 13.09 -29.85 -6.68
C GLN A 301 11.68 -30.32 -6.26
N SER A 302 11.00 -29.63 -5.36
CA SER A 302 9.62 -29.92 -4.97
C SER A 302 8.89 -28.60 -4.87
N GLY A 303 7.75 -28.44 -5.54
CA GLY A 303 7.01 -27.17 -5.68
C GLY A 303 6.38 -26.61 -4.39
N ILE A 304 7.05 -26.71 -3.25
CA ILE A 304 6.61 -26.23 -1.94
C ILE A 304 7.68 -25.28 -1.38
N LYS A 305 7.70 -24.04 -1.88
CA LYS A 305 8.64 -23.00 -1.44
C LYS A 305 8.07 -22.20 -0.27
N ALA A 306 8.20 -22.73 0.94
CA ALA A 306 8.31 -21.95 2.20
C ALA A 306 8.22 -22.79 3.47
N LEU A 307 9.16 -22.61 4.41
CA LEU A 307 9.09 -23.24 5.74
C LEU A 307 9.67 -22.33 6.84
N ILE A 308 8.86 -21.85 7.78
CA ILE A 308 9.32 -21.17 9.00
C ILE A 308 9.60 -22.23 10.06
N VAL A 309 10.82 -22.23 10.62
CA VAL A 309 11.27 -23.24 11.58
C VAL A 309 10.83 -22.88 13.00
N PHE A 310 10.34 -23.86 13.76
CA PHE A 310 9.98 -23.71 15.18
C PHE A 310 11.01 -22.93 16.01
N HIS A 311 12.30 -23.28 15.88
CA HIS A 311 13.38 -22.63 16.64
C HIS A 311 13.50 -21.13 16.35
N GLN A 312 13.23 -20.71 15.10
CA GLN A 312 13.29 -19.30 14.74
C GLN A 312 12.10 -18.53 15.31
N ILE A 313 10.90 -19.13 15.32
CA ILE A 313 9.71 -18.55 15.96
C ILE A 313 9.96 -18.34 17.45
N PHE A 314 10.49 -19.36 18.14
CA PHE A 314 10.79 -19.29 19.56
C PHE A 314 11.77 -18.16 19.90
N ARG A 315 12.78 -17.93 19.05
CA ARG A 315 13.77 -16.85 19.24
C ARG A 315 13.21 -15.46 18.89
N ALA A 316 12.30 -15.38 17.93
CA ALA A 316 11.75 -14.13 17.43
C ALA A 316 10.55 -13.61 18.24
N LEU A 317 9.97 -14.45 19.10
CA LEU A 317 8.89 -14.06 20.00
C LEU A 317 9.34 -12.93 20.96
N PRO A 318 8.48 -11.95 21.24
CA PRO A 318 8.82 -10.89 22.19
C PRO A 318 9.15 -11.47 23.57
N PRO A 319 10.17 -10.94 24.27
CA PRO A 319 10.59 -11.46 25.58
C PRO A 319 9.53 -11.29 26.67
N SER A 320 8.50 -10.48 26.43
CA SER A 320 7.33 -10.33 27.31
C SER A 320 6.47 -11.59 27.38
N TYR A 321 6.45 -12.39 26.31
CA TYR A 321 5.74 -13.67 26.27
C TYR A 321 6.72 -14.79 26.61
N ASN A 322 6.95 -15.00 27.92
CA ASN A 322 7.84 -16.04 28.44
C ASN A 322 7.23 -17.46 28.31
N ILE A 323 6.95 -17.88 27.07
CA ILE A 323 6.31 -19.15 26.74
C ILE A 323 7.38 -20.23 26.69
N ALA A 324 7.18 -21.33 27.42
CA ALA A 324 8.07 -22.49 27.34
C ALA A 324 7.91 -23.22 26.00
N ARG A 325 8.99 -23.82 25.48
CA ARG A 325 8.97 -24.60 24.22
C ARG A 325 7.80 -25.61 24.09
N PRO A 326 7.47 -26.45 25.08
CA PRO A 326 6.35 -27.41 24.94
C PRO A 326 4.99 -26.72 24.78
N ILE A 327 4.81 -25.55 25.40
CA ILE A 327 3.56 -24.78 25.31
C ILE A 327 3.44 -24.16 23.91
N LEU A 328 4.55 -23.66 23.34
CA LEU A 328 4.55 -23.15 21.98
C LEU A 328 4.17 -24.23 20.95
N ASP A 329 4.66 -25.46 21.14
CA ASP A 329 4.33 -26.60 20.26
C ASP A 329 2.85 -26.98 20.34
N GLN A 330 2.25 -26.92 21.54
CA GLN A 330 0.81 -27.09 21.72
C GLN A 330 0.01 -26.03 20.96
N TYR A 331 0.38 -24.74 21.05
CA TYR A 331 -0.29 -23.67 20.31
C TYR A 331 -0.17 -23.83 18.79
N LEU A 332 1.01 -24.22 18.31
CA LEU A 332 1.22 -24.45 16.88
C LEU A 332 0.41 -25.65 16.37
N THR A 333 0.29 -26.71 17.16
CA THR A 333 -0.58 -27.85 16.84
C THR A 333 -2.04 -27.42 16.77
N LEU A 334 -2.53 -26.65 17.76
CA LEU A 334 -3.89 -26.09 17.75
C LEU A 334 -4.15 -25.17 16.54
N LEU A 335 -3.16 -24.38 16.13
CA LEU A 335 -3.25 -23.51 14.95
C LEU A 335 -3.32 -24.29 13.63
N VAL A 336 -2.66 -25.45 13.57
CA VAL A 336 -2.66 -26.33 12.38
C VAL A 336 -3.96 -27.14 12.30
N ASP A 337 -4.50 -27.57 13.44
CA ASP A 337 -5.75 -28.35 13.51
C ASP A 337 -7.01 -27.47 13.27
N ASP A 338 -6.85 -26.16 13.19
CA ASP A 338 -7.97 -25.22 13.01
C ASP A 338 -8.61 -25.33 11.60
N PRO A 339 -9.95 -25.45 11.49
CA PRO A 339 -10.64 -25.65 10.21
C PRO A 339 -10.56 -24.46 9.25
N MET A 340 -10.09 -23.27 9.68
CA MET A 340 -9.85 -22.16 8.76
C MET A 340 -8.47 -22.25 8.08
N GLU A 341 -7.61 -23.19 8.51
CA GLU A 341 -6.29 -23.46 7.93
C GLU A 341 -5.44 -22.18 7.80
N PHE A 342 -5.43 -21.33 8.82
CA PHE A 342 -4.58 -20.13 8.80
C PHE A 342 -3.10 -20.48 8.75
N VAL A 343 -2.70 -21.52 9.49
CA VAL A 343 -1.34 -22.06 9.53
C VAL A 343 -1.37 -23.50 9.05
N GLY A 344 -0.41 -23.88 8.21
CA GLY A 344 -0.19 -25.26 7.77
C GLY A 344 1.16 -25.78 8.25
N LYS A 345 1.23 -27.09 8.51
CA LYS A 345 2.49 -27.80 8.76
C LYS A 345 2.97 -28.46 7.48
N THR A 346 4.16 -28.13 7.01
CA THR A 346 4.72 -28.61 5.73
C THR A 346 5.81 -29.67 5.91
N GLY A 347 6.39 -29.80 7.11
CA GLY A 347 7.40 -30.81 7.41
C GLY A 347 7.74 -30.90 8.90
N ASP A 348 8.47 -31.96 9.27
CA ASP A 348 8.89 -32.25 10.65
C ASP A 348 10.34 -31.86 10.96
N SER A 349 11.10 -31.45 9.95
CA SER A 349 12.50 -31.04 10.12
C SER A 349 12.64 -29.82 11.05
N GLY A 350 13.67 -29.81 11.91
CA GLY A 350 13.96 -28.66 12.77
C GLY A 350 12.95 -28.39 13.90
N GLY A 351 12.17 -29.39 14.30
CA GLY A 351 11.13 -29.27 15.34
C GLY A 351 9.77 -28.84 14.79
N GLY A 352 9.54 -29.02 13.49
CA GLY A 352 8.30 -28.63 12.82
C GLY A 352 8.48 -27.38 11.97
N MET A 353 7.97 -27.49 10.75
CA MET A 353 8.00 -26.44 9.75
C MET A 353 6.60 -25.95 9.46
N TYR A 354 6.41 -24.64 9.61
CA TYR A 354 5.10 -24.01 9.57
C TYR A 354 5.04 -22.96 8.46
N VAL A 355 3.87 -22.79 7.86
CA VAL A 355 3.60 -21.80 6.82
C VAL A 355 2.28 -21.10 7.10
N VAL A 356 2.16 -19.80 6.81
CA VAL A 356 0.89 -19.09 6.89
C VAL A 356 0.23 -19.07 5.52
N ASN A 357 -1.02 -19.54 5.46
CA ASN A 357 -1.79 -19.66 4.23
C ASN A 357 -2.52 -18.33 3.92
N LEU A 358 -1.82 -17.39 3.29
CA LEU A 358 -2.33 -16.04 3.00
C LEU A 358 -3.60 -16.07 2.14
N HIS A 359 -3.66 -16.91 1.11
CA HIS A 359 -4.82 -17.00 0.23
C HIS A 359 -6.07 -17.53 0.96
N ARG A 360 -5.91 -18.58 1.79
CA ARG A 360 -7.01 -19.14 2.59
C ARG A 360 -7.49 -18.15 3.64
N ALA A 361 -6.56 -17.46 4.31
CA ALA A 361 -6.87 -16.44 5.29
C ALA A 361 -7.70 -15.30 4.67
N LEU A 362 -7.26 -14.78 3.52
CA LEU A 362 -7.99 -13.74 2.78
C LEU A 362 -9.36 -14.21 2.27
N ALA A 363 -9.46 -15.44 1.77
CA ALA A 363 -10.73 -16.02 1.34
C ALA A 363 -11.72 -16.16 2.50
N ASN A 364 -11.24 -16.53 3.68
CA ASN A 364 -12.06 -16.64 4.89
C ASN A 364 -12.49 -15.25 5.41
N LEU A 365 -11.59 -14.25 5.37
CA LEU A 365 -11.92 -12.86 5.68
C LEU A 365 -12.98 -12.31 4.72
N ALA A 366 -12.82 -12.54 3.41
CA ALA A 366 -13.80 -12.13 2.40
C ALA A 366 -15.16 -12.83 2.58
N ARG A 367 -15.17 -14.10 2.98
CA ARG A 367 -16.42 -14.80 3.33
C ARG A 367 -17.09 -14.15 4.54
N ALA A 368 -16.34 -13.85 5.59
CA ALA A 368 -16.86 -13.23 6.80
C ALA A 368 -17.41 -11.81 6.57
N THR A 369 -16.78 -11.03 5.69
CA THR A 369 -17.29 -9.70 5.31
C THR A 369 -18.56 -9.81 4.48
N LEU A 370 -18.62 -10.73 3.52
CA LEU A 370 -19.85 -10.99 2.75
C LEU A 370 -21.00 -11.44 3.67
N GLU A 371 -20.74 -12.35 4.62
CA GLU A 371 -21.74 -12.77 5.61
C GLU A 371 -22.24 -11.60 6.47
N SER A 372 -21.35 -10.70 6.88
CA SER A 372 -21.71 -9.50 7.64
C SER A 372 -22.60 -8.56 6.83
N VAL A 373 -22.26 -8.32 5.56
CA VAL A 373 -23.08 -7.49 4.65
C VAL A 373 -24.47 -8.11 4.43
N VAL A 374 -24.55 -9.42 4.23
CA VAL A 374 -25.83 -10.14 4.09
C VAL A 374 -26.66 -10.04 5.36
N GLN A 375 -26.03 -10.18 6.53
CA GLN A 375 -26.69 -10.07 7.83
C GLN A 375 -27.24 -8.66 8.08
N GLU A 376 -26.52 -7.61 7.70
CA GLU A 376 -26.95 -6.23 7.87
C GLU A 376 -28.08 -5.83 6.89
N ARG A 377 -28.03 -6.32 5.65
CA ARG A 377 -29.00 -5.96 4.60
C ARG A 377 -30.28 -6.80 4.63
N PHE A 378 -30.16 -8.12 4.85
CA PHE A 378 -31.28 -9.06 4.73
C PHE A 378 -31.64 -9.75 6.06
N GLY A 379 -30.94 -9.42 7.14
CA GLY A 379 -31.19 -9.94 8.48
C GLY A 379 -30.53 -11.30 8.77
N SER A 380 -30.65 -11.74 10.02
CA SER A 380 -29.97 -12.93 10.54
C SER A 380 -30.44 -14.26 9.96
N ARG A 381 -31.72 -14.34 9.55
CA ARG A 381 -32.32 -15.54 8.93
C ARG A 381 -31.75 -15.80 7.53
N SER A 382 -31.70 -14.76 6.69
CA SER A 382 -31.07 -14.81 5.36
C SER A 382 -29.58 -15.14 5.45
N ALA A 383 -28.86 -14.54 6.41
CA ALA A 383 -27.46 -14.85 6.66
C ALA A 383 -27.24 -16.32 7.08
N ARG A 384 -28.17 -16.93 7.83
CA ARG A 384 -28.11 -18.35 8.17
C ARG A 384 -28.21 -19.24 6.93
N ILE A 385 -29.17 -18.95 6.04
CA ILE A 385 -29.31 -19.67 4.76
C ILE A 385 -28.05 -19.50 3.92
N PHE A 386 -27.50 -18.28 3.84
CA PHE A 386 -26.27 -17.99 3.11
C PHE A 386 -25.05 -18.78 3.65
N ARG A 387 -24.86 -18.83 4.98
CA ARG A 387 -23.81 -19.66 5.62
C ARG A 387 -23.99 -21.14 5.34
N LEU A 388 -25.23 -21.63 5.37
CA LEU A 388 -25.56 -23.02 5.10
C LEU A 388 -25.18 -23.39 3.65
N LEU A 389 -25.55 -22.54 2.68
CA LEU A 389 -25.20 -22.71 1.27
C LEU A 389 -23.68 -22.71 1.06
N LEU A 390 -22.94 -21.82 1.74
CA LEU A 390 -21.48 -21.78 1.66
C LEU A 390 -20.80 -23.06 2.16
N ARG A 391 -21.36 -23.71 3.19
CA ARG A 391 -20.81 -24.96 3.75
C ARG A 391 -21.11 -26.18 2.90
N LYS A 392 -22.35 -26.31 2.41
CA LYS A 392 -22.82 -27.49 1.67
C LYS A 392 -22.66 -27.37 0.15
N ARG A 393 -22.37 -26.17 -0.35
CA ARG A 393 -22.22 -25.77 -1.76
C ARG A 393 -23.49 -25.89 -2.60
N HIS A 394 -24.06 -27.08 -2.68
CA HIS A 394 -25.25 -27.37 -3.47
C HIS A 394 -26.35 -27.90 -2.55
N LEU A 395 -27.49 -27.20 -2.52
CA LEU A 395 -28.65 -27.59 -1.73
C LEU A 395 -29.93 -27.35 -2.52
N GLU A 396 -30.86 -28.28 -2.39
CA GLU A 396 -32.23 -28.12 -2.88
C GLU A 396 -33.08 -27.32 -1.90
N GLN A 397 -34.16 -26.69 -2.37
CA GLN A 397 -35.03 -25.85 -1.53
C GLN A 397 -35.53 -26.57 -0.28
N LYS A 398 -35.97 -27.82 -0.41
CA LYS A 398 -36.45 -28.63 0.72
C LYS A 398 -35.35 -28.85 1.79
N GLN A 399 -34.12 -29.08 1.35
CA GLN A 399 -32.99 -29.26 2.26
C GLN A 399 -32.59 -27.95 2.95
N VAL A 400 -32.71 -26.81 2.26
CA VAL A 400 -32.47 -25.50 2.87
C VAL A 400 -33.48 -25.23 3.97
N GLU A 401 -34.76 -25.53 3.76
CA GLU A 401 -35.84 -25.39 4.76
C GLU A 401 -35.52 -26.21 6.01
N ASP A 402 -35.21 -27.50 5.83
CA ASP A 402 -34.94 -28.44 6.92
C ASP A 402 -33.67 -28.05 7.71
N PHE A 403 -32.57 -27.75 7.03
CA PHE A 403 -31.29 -27.43 7.70
C PHE A 403 -31.23 -26.01 8.28
N ALA A 404 -31.94 -25.04 7.69
CA ALA A 404 -31.98 -23.67 8.21
C ALA A 404 -33.00 -23.51 9.37
N MET A 405 -33.92 -24.47 9.52
CA MET A 405 -35.07 -24.42 10.43
C MET A 405 -35.89 -23.15 10.18
N VAL A 406 -36.21 -22.90 8.92
CA VAL A 406 -36.99 -21.74 8.46
C VAL A 406 -38.23 -22.24 7.73
N PRO A 407 -39.41 -21.65 7.95
CA PRO A 407 -40.63 -22.06 7.26
C PRO A 407 -40.51 -21.89 5.73
N ALA A 408 -41.08 -22.83 4.99
CA ALA A 408 -40.94 -22.94 3.53
C ALA A 408 -41.25 -21.66 2.76
N LYS A 409 -42.32 -20.96 3.13
CA LYS A 409 -42.71 -19.70 2.47
C LYS A 409 -41.62 -18.64 2.61
N GLU A 410 -41.10 -18.46 3.82
CA GLU A 410 -40.11 -17.44 4.13
C GLU A 410 -38.73 -17.79 3.56
N ALA A 411 -38.35 -19.08 3.61
CA ALA A 411 -37.10 -19.55 3.02
C ALA A 411 -37.05 -19.28 1.51
N LYS A 412 -38.16 -19.52 0.79
CA LYS A 412 -38.28 -19.23 -0.64
C LYS A 412 -38.17 -17.74 -0.92
N ASP A 413 -38.92 -16.91 -0.21
CA ASP A 413 -38.86 -15.45 -0.37
C ASP A 413 -37.43 -14.93 -0.17
N MET A 414 -36.75 -15.37 0.90
CA MET A 414 -35.35 -15.01 1.17
C MET A 414 -34.40 -15.50 0.07
N LEU A 415 -34.54 -16.75 -0.41
CA LEU A 415 -33.72 -17.27 -1.51
C LEU A 415 -33.90 -16.47 -2.80
N TYR A 416 -35.13 -16.07 -3.14
CA TYR A 416 -35.37 -15.23 -4.31
C TYR A 416 -34.74 -13.84 -4.18
N THR A 417 -34.79 -13.23 -3.00
CA THR A 417 -34.10 -11.94 -2.78
C THR A 417 -32.57 -12.05 -2.88
N LEU A 418 -31.98 -13.15 -2.39
CA LEU A 418 -30.54 -13.39 -2.53
C LEU A 418 -30.15 -13.68 -4.00
N LEU A 419 -31.05 -14.31 -4.77
CA LEU A 419 -30.86 -14.57 -6.19
C LEU A 419 -30.91 -13.29 -7.02
N SER A 420 -31.85 -12.37 -6.74
CA SER A 420 -31.95 -11.10 -7.47
C SER A 420 -30.73 -10.20 -7.28
N GLU A 421 -30.06 -10.31 -6.14
CA GLU A 421 -28.85 -9.54 -5.80
C GLU A 421 -27.55 -10.25 -6.23
N ASN A 422 -27.65 -11.34 -7.01
CA ASN A 422 -26.52 -12.15 -7.49
C ASN A 422 -25.64 -12.75 -6.37
N LEU A 423 -26.18 -12.92 -5.16
CA LEU A 423 -25.47 -13.55 -4.03
C LEU A 423 -25.55 -15.08 -4.08
N VAL A 424 -26.62 -15.61 -4.68
CA VAL A 424 -26.85 -17.03 -4.91
C VAL A 424 -27.09 -17.24 -6.40
N GLN A 425 -26.63 -18.34 -6.95
CA GLN A 425 -26.87 -18.72 -8.34
C GLN A 425 -27.56 -20.07 -8.41
N LEU A 426 -28.47 -20.22 -9.37
CA LEU A 426 -29.06 -21.51 -9.69
C LEU A 426 -28.09 -22.27 -10.61
N GLN A 427 -27.73 -23.48 -10.20
CA GLN A 427 -27.01 -24.37 -11.09
C GLN A 427 -27.99 -25.00 -12.06
N VAL A 428 -28.00 -24.51 -13.30
CA VAL A 428 -28.70 -25.15 -14.39
C VAL A 428 -27.82 -26.30 -14.89
N GLN A 429 -28.35 -27.53 -14.85
CA GLN A 429 -27.68 -28.71 -15.41
C GLN A 429 -27.74 -28.70 -16.94
#